data_AF-A0A6S7ES05-F1
#
_entry.id   AF-A0A6S7ES05-F1
#
_cell.length_a   1.000
_cell.length_b   1.000
_cell.length_c   1.000
_cell.angle_alpha   90.00
_cell.angle_beta   90.00
_cell.angle_gamma   90.00
#
_symmetry.space_group_name_H-M   'P 1'
#
loop_
_entity.id
_entity.type
_entity.pdbx_description
1 polymer ?
#
loop_
_entity_poly.entity_id
_entity_poly.type
_entity_poly.pdbx_seq_one_letter_code
_entity_poly.pdbx_strand_id
1 'polypeptide(L)'
;MEKMVSQLNHEGYYVGQVTADESPLESGVFLMPGGSIDMAPPALIEEGKRYRIVEGRWAAEDIPNPSLAAPPESLTKEQLEAAARARRDFLLERAGLRMAPLSDAVDLGVATDAERTALAAWKAYRVQLNRVSGQTHYPAQIEWPVEPI
;
A
#
# COMPACT_ATOMS: atom_id res chain seq x y z
N MET A 1 30.83 15.28 40.52
CA MET A 1 31.36 14.34 39.50
C MET A 1 30.27 14.05 38.48
N GLU A 2 30.63 13.64 37.27
CA GLU A 2 29.67 13.20 36.24
C GLU A 2 29.77 11.69 36.08
N LYS A 3 28.63 11.00 36.03
CA LYS A 3 28.55 9.56 35.77
C LYS A 3 27.93 9.32 34.40
N MET A 4 28.52 8.45 33.59
CA MET A 4 27.95 8.06 32.31
C MET A 4 26.80 7.07 32.52
N VAL A 5 25.64 7.40 31.98
CA VAL A 5 24.40 6.64 32.10
C VAL A 5 23.74 6.45 30.74
N SER A 6 22.79 5.52 30.65
CA SER A 6 22.18 5.14 29.38
C SER A 6 20.76 5.66 29.27
N GLN A 7 20.47 6.42 28.21
CA GLN A 7 19.14 6.91 27.89
C GLN A 7 18.35 5.86 27.12
N LEU A 8 17.12 5.61 27.54
CA LEU A 8 16.18 4.73 26.87
C LEU A 8 15.04 5.56 26.24
N ASN A 9 14.43 5.04 25.17
CA ASN A 9 13.16 5.57 24.65
C ASN A 9 11.97 5.12 25.51
N HIS A 10 10.77 5.57 25.16
CA HIS A 10 9.52 5.19 25.83
C HIS A 10 9.19 3.69 25.74
N GLU A 11 9.80 2.96 24.80
CA GLU A 11 9.67 1.51 24.63
C GLU A 11 10.76 0.73 25.40
N GLY A 12 11.70 1.41 26.06
CA GLY A 12 12.79 0.81 26.83
C GLY A 12 14.04 0.43 26.03
N TYR A 13 14.17 0.88 24.78
CA TYR A 13 15.37 0.69 23.95
C TYR A 13 16.38 1.81 24.13
N TYR A 14 17.66 1.47 24.17
CA TYR A 14 18.78 2.39 24.20
C TYR A 14 18.77 3.34 23.00
N VAL A 15 18.83 4.64 23.27
CA VAL A 15 18.88 5.70 22.26
C VAL A 15 20.18 6.49 22.29
N GLY A 16 20.88 6.52 23.42
CA GLY A 16 22.13 7.28 23.55
C GLY A 16 22.72 7.26 24.95
N GLN A 17 23.96 7.71 25.04
CA GLN A 17 24.66 7.94 26.30
C GLN A 17 24.38 9.35 26.80
N VAL A 18 24.19 9.51 28.10
CA VAL A 18 23.99 10.81 28.75
C VAL A 18 24.77 10.82 30.08
N THR A 19 25.11 12.00 30.58
CA THR A 19 25.77 12.15 31.88
C THR A 19 24.74 12.46 32.97
N ALA A 20 24.96 11.89 34.15
CA ALA A 20 24.23 12.21 35.38
C ALA A 20 25.16 13.00 36.30
N ASP A 21 24.68 14.15 36.77
CA ASP A 21 25.42 15.03 37.66
C ASP A 21 25.31 14.57 39.11
N GLU A 22 26.40 14.65 39.87
CA GLU A 22 26.37 14.45 41.32
C GLU A 22 25.54 15.53 42.02
N SER A 23 24.72 15.12 42.98
CA SER A 23 23.87 15.99 43.77
C SER A 23 24.72 16.99 44.57
N PRO A 24 24.43 18.31 44.50
CA PRO A 24 25.13 19.29 45.32
C PRO A 24 24.80 19.19 46.81
N LEU A 25 23.77 18.42 47.18
CA LEU A 25 23.31 18.25 48.56
C LEU A 25 23.80 16.95 49.20
N GLU A 26 24.11 15.93 48.39
CA GLU A 26 24.44 14.58 48.85
C GLU A 26 25.61 14.03 48.02
N SER A 27 26.80 13.94 48.63
CA SER A 27 27.96 13.40 47.93
C SER A 27 27.80 11.89 47.67
N GLY A 28 28.08 11.47 46.45
CA GLY A 28 27.90 10.10 45.97
C GLY A 28 26.50 9.78 45.42
N VAL A 29 25.53 10.70 45.51
CA VAL A 29 24.20 10.55 44.90
C VAL A 29 24.18 11.24 43.54
N PHE A 30 23.74 10.55 42.48
CA PHE A 30 23.70 11.10 41.12
C PHE A 30 22.27 11.36 40.66
N LEU A 31 22.02 12.53 40.08
CA LEU A 31 20.74 12.95 39.55
C LEU A 31 20.54 12.34 38.17
N MET A 32 19.74 11.27 38.10
CA MET A 32 19.45 10.55 36.87
C MET A 32 18.48 11.36 35.98
N PRO A 33 18.85 11.69 34.73
CA PRO A 33 17.93 12.32 33.80
C PRO A 33 16.73 11.41 33.51
N GLY A 34 15.56 12.01 33.26
CA GLY A 34 14.33 11.27 32.97
C GLY A 34 14.50 10.27 31.83
N GLY A 35 14.04 9.03 32.02
CA GLY A 35 14.20 7.95 31.04
C GLY A 35 15.62 7.36 30.94
N SER A 36 16.51 7.68 31.88
CA SER A 36 17.87 7.12 31.93
C SER A 36 18.01 6.07 33.04
N ILE A 37 18.86 5.08 32.80
CA ILE A 37 19.17 4.01 33.76
C ILE A 37 20.62 4.11 34.22
N ASP A 38 20.87 3.72 35.48
CA ASP A 38 22.22 3.70 36.07
C ASP A 38 23.01 2.48 35.58
N MET A 39 23.25 2.44 34.27
CA MET A 39 23.96 1.39 33.58
C MET A 39 24.81 1.98 32.47
N ALA A 40 26.01 1.43 32.32
CA ALA A 40 26.91 1.83 31.24
C ALA A 40 26.27 1.48 29.87
N PRO A 41 26.51 2.32 28.84
CA PRO A 41 26.02 2.04 27.49
C PRO A 41 26.55 0.70 26.95
N PRO A 42 25.84 0.06 26.01
CA PRO A 42 26.31 -1.19 25.43
C PRO A 42 27.65 -0.98 24.73
N ALA A 43 28.59 -1.91 24.92
CA ALA A 43 29.97 -1.78 24.44
C ALA A 43 30.09 -1.75 22.91
N LEU A 44 29.13 -2.36 22.20
CA LEU A 44 29.06 -2.38 20.75
C LEU A 44 27.61 -2.12 20.32
N ILE A 45 27.42 -1.16 19.43
CA ILE A 45 26.16 -0.91 18.73
C ILE A 45 26.31 -1.48 17.33
N GLU A 46 25.67 -2.62 17.07
CA GLU A 46 25.58 -3.20 15.73
C GLU A 46 24.55 -2.43 14.89
N GLU A 47 24.89 -2.13 13.63
CA GLU A 47 23.95 -1.51 12.69
C GLU A 47 22.75 -2.42 12.48
N GLY A 48 21.54 -1.88 12.63
CA GLY A 48 20.29 -2.65 12.49
C GLY A 48 19.85 -3.39 13.76
N LYS A 49 20.57 -3.25 14.89
CA LYS A 49 20.14 -3.77 16.20
C LYS A 49 19.68 -2.64 17.12
N ARG A 50 18.69 -2.93 17.95
CA ARG A 50 18.24 -2.10 19.09
C ARG A 50 18.51 -2.86 20.37
N TYR A 51 18.95 -2.15 21.42
CA TYR A 51 19.35 -2.77 22.68
C TYR A 51 18.35 -2.43 23.77
N ARG A 52 17.94 -3.40 24.59
CA ARG A 52 17.12 -3.15 25.79
C ARG A 52 17.63 -3.96 26.97
N ILE A 53 17.18 -3.63 28.17
CA ILE A 53 17.56 -4.38 29.38
C ILE A 53 16.67 -5.61 29.54
N VAL A 54 17.29 -6.78 29.61
CA VAL A 54 16.64 -8.06 29.94
C VAL A 54 17.47 -8.71 31.05
N GLU A 55 16.84 -8.99 32.19
CA GLU A 55 17.50 -9.59 33.38
C GLU A 55 18.76 -8.82 33.84
N GLY A 56 18.74 -7.49 33.74
CA GLY A 56 19.87 -6.64 34.17
C GLY A 56 21.06 -6.62 33.20
N ARG A 57 20.89 -7.10 31.96
CA ARG A 57 21.92 -7.06 30.91
C ARG A 57 21.37 -6.48 29.61
N TRP A 58 22.27 -5.95 28.78
CA TRP A 58 21.92 -5.54 27.41
C TRP A 58 21.57 -6.76 26.55
N ALA A 59 20.35 -6.78 26.02
CA ALA A 59 19.91 -7.72 25.00
C ALA A 59 19.80 -7.00 23.66
N ALA A 60 20.43 -7.55 22.63
CA ALA A 60 20.32 -7.07 21.26
C ALA A 60 19.10 -7.69 20.58
N GLU A 61 18.25 -6.85 20.01
CA GLU A 61 17.10 -7.25 19.19
C GLU A 61 17.26 -6.64 17.80
N ASP A 62 16.76 -7.35 16.78
CA ASP A 62 16.69 -6.79 15.43
C ASP A 62 15.73 -5.60 15.39
N ILE A 63 16.17 -4.49 14.78
CA ILE A 63 15.28 -3.41 14.41
C ILE A 63 14.36 -3.98 13.33
N PRO A 64 13.03 -4.00 13.54
CA PRO A 64 12.11 -4.47 12.51
C PRO A 64 12.35 -3.65 11.26
N ASN A 65 12.78 -4.29 10.18
CA ASN A 65 12.98 -3.62 8.90
C ASN A 65 11.62 -3.60 8.18
N PRO A 66 10.91 -2.45 8.12
CA PRO A 66 9.63 -2.37 7.43
C PRO A 66 9.77 -2.68 5.93
N SER A 67 10.97 -2.62 5.36
CA SER A 67 11.21 -3.00 3.96
C SER A 67 11.18 -4.51 3.70
N LEU A 68 11.33 -5.35 4.74
CA LEU A 68 11.15 -6.81 4.66
C LEU A 68 9.72 -7.23 5.00
N ALA A 69 8.88 -6.32 5.53
CA ALA A 69 7.45 -6.55 5.51
C ALA A 69 7.04 -6.62 4.04
N ALA A 70 6.41 -7.73 3.63
CA ALA A 70 6.00 -7.92 2.24
C ALA A 70 5.29 -6.64 1.76
N PRO A 71 5.68 -6.07 0.59
CA PRO A 71 5.00 -4.90 0.05
C PRO A 71 3.49 -5.19 0.02
N PRO A 72 2.61 -4.17 0.22
CA PRO A 72 1.17 -4.37 0.17
C PRO A 72 0.86 -5.20 -1.07
N GLU A 73 0.23 -6.36 -0.86
CA GLU A 73 0.09 -7.42 -1.85
C GLU A 73 -0.31 -6.81 -3.19
N SER A 74 0.61 -6.84 -4.15
CA SER A 74 0.29 -6.41 -5.51
C SER A 74 -0.90 -7.24 -5.97
N LEU A 75 -1.91 -6.60 -6.56
CA LEU A 75 -3.12 -7.26 -7.05
C LEU A 75 -2.75 -8.58 -7.73
N THR A 76 -3.25 -9.68 -7.18
CA THR A 76 -3.03 -11.01 -7.73
C THR A 76 -3.59 -11.06 -9.15
N LYS A 77 -3.06 -11.95 -9.99
CA LYS A 77 -3.57 -12.16 -11.35
C LYS A 77 -5.09 -12.38 -11.34
N GLU A 78 -5.60 -13.16 -10.39
CA GLU A 78 -7.03 -13.42 -10.23
C GLU A 78 -7.85 -12.14 -9.97
N GLN A 79 -7.36 -11.25 -9.10
CA GLN A 79 -8.00 -9.97 -8.83
C GLN A 79 -7.98 -9.05 -10.06
N LEU A 80 -6.90 -9.06 -10.85
CA LEU A 80 -6.84 -8.31 -12.11
C LEU A 80 -7.84 -8.84 -13.14
N GLU A 81 -7.99 -10.16 -13.27
CA GLU A 81 -8.99 -10.75 -14.15
C GLU A 81 -10.42 -10.44 -13.67
N ALA A 82 -10.66 -10.46 -12.36
CA ALA A 82 -11.96 -10.10 -11.79
C ALA A 82 -12.31 -8.63 -12.09
N ALA A 83 -11.36 -7.72 -11.91
CA ALA A 83 -11.54 -6.29 -12.23
C ALA A 83 -11.78 -6.09 -13.73
N ALA A 84 -11.04 -6.81 -14.59
CA ALA A 84 -11.23 -6.77 -16.03
C ALA A 84 -12.63 -7.26 -16.45
N ARG A 85 -13.10 -8.38 -15.89
CA ARG A 85 -14.45 -8.90 -16.14
C ARG A 85 -15.51 -7.89 -15.71
N ALA A 86 -15.40 -7.35 -14.49
CA ALA A 86 -16.34 -6.35 -13.99
C ALA A 86 -16.41 -5.11 -14.88
N ARG A 87 -15.26 -4.61 -15.35
CA ARG A 87 -15.20 -3.48 -16.28
C ARG A 87 -15.82 -3.79 -17.64
N ARG A 88 -15.55 -4.96 -18.20
CA ARG A 88 -16.17 -5.42 -19.46
C ARG A 88 -17.68 -5.46 -19.32
N ASP A 89 -18.18 -6.05 -18.24
CA ASP A 89 -19.62 -6.24 -18.02
C ASP A 89 -20.33 -4.89 -17.86
N PHE A 90 -19.74 -3.96 -17.10
CA PHE A 90 -20.22 -2.58 -17.01
C PHE A 90 -20.31 -1.88 -18.37
N LEU A 91 -19.29 -2.01 -19.22
CA LEU A 91 -19.29 -1.41 -20.56
C LEU A 91 -20.32 -2.07 -21.50
N LEU A 92 -20.55 -3.38 -21.36
CA LEU A 92 -21.57 -4.10 -22.13
C LEU A 92 -22.99 -3.67 -21.73
N GLU A 93 -23.26 -3.47 -20.45
CA GLU A 93 -24.54 -2.95 -19.95
C GLU A 93 -24.81 -1.54 -20.49
N ARG A 94 -23.82 -0.64 -20.37
CA ARG A 94 -23.92 0.72 -20.88
C ARG A 94 -24.17 0.76 -22.39
N ALA A 95 -23.49 -0.10 -23.16
CA ALA A 95 -23.73 -0.25 -24.59
C ALA A 95 -25.16 -0.74 -24.87
N GLY A 96 -25.68 -1.67 -24.07
CA GLY A 96 -27.07 -2.14 -24.17
C GLY A 96 -28.08 -0.99 -23.99
N LEU A 97 -27.88 -0.14 -22.98
CA LEU A 97 -28.74 1.03 -22.73
C LEU A 97 -28.72 2.04 -23.88
N ARG A 98 -27.57 2.27 -24.52
CA ARG A 98 -27.45 3.15 -25.68
C ARG A 98 -28.07 2.57 -26.94
N MET A 99 -27.96 1.25 -27.10
CA MET A 99 -28.53 0.54 -28.26
C MET A 99 -30.04 0.42 -28.22
N ALA A 100 -30.67 0.35 -27.04
CA ALA A 100 -32.11 0.15 -26.90
C ALA A 100 -32.95 1.13 -27.75
N PRO A 101 -32.85 2.47 -27.59
CA PRO A 101 -33.64 3.40 -28.41
C PRO A 101 -33.30 3.35 -29.91
N LEU A 102 -32.04 3.08 -30.25
CA LEU A 102 -31.61 2.94 -31.64
C LEU A 102 -32.20 1.68 -32.29
N SER A 103 -32.30 0.58 -31.53
CA SER A 103 -32.95 -0.65 -31.97
C SER A 103 -34.44 -0.40 -32.16
N ASP A 104 -35.11 0.22 -31.18
CA ASP A 104 -36.53 0.54 -31.25
C ASP A 104 -36.85 1.38 -32.50
N ALA A 105 -36.03 2.40 -32.81
CA ALA A 105 -36.20 3.21 -34.02
C ALA A 105 -36.06 2.39 -35.32
N VAL A 106 -35.13 1.43 -35.35
CA VAL A 106 -34.94 0.52 -36.49
C VAL A 106 -36.11 -0.45 -36.62
N ASP A 107 -36.55 -1.03 -35.50
CA ASP A 107 -37.65 -1.99 -35.45
C ASP A 107 -39.00 -1.35 -35.82
N LEU A 108 -39.20 -0.08 -35.45
CA LEU A 108 -40.34 0.75 -35.85
C LEU A 108 -40.22 1.29 -37.29
N GLY A 109 -39.09 1.09 -37.96
CA GLY A 109 -38.85 1.59 -39.32
C GLY A 109 -38.70 3.11 -39.44
N VAL A 110 -38.53 3.81 -38.32
CA VAL A 110 -38.40 5.28 -38.25
C VAL A 110 -36.97 5.76 -38.07
N ALA A 111 -36.00 4.84 -37.95
CA ALA A 111 -34.60 5.19 -37.79
C ALA A 111 -34.07 6.04 -38.95
N THR A 112 -33.24 7.01 -38.59
CA THR A 112 -32.40 7.78 -39.49
C THR A 112 -31.16 6.98 -39.90
N ASP A 113 -30.46 7.41 -40.96
CA ASP A 113 -29.20 6.78 -41.36
C ASP A 113 -28.09 6.95 -40.31
N ALA A 114 -28.13 8.06 -39.56
CA ALA A 114 -27.24 8.29 -38.42
C ALA A 114 -27.48 7.27 -37.31
N GLU A 115 -28.74 7.00 -36.94
CA GLU A 115 -29.08 6.00 -35.92
C GLU A 115 -28.73 4.57 -36.35
N ARG A 116 -28.93 4.22 -37.63
CA ARG A 116 -28.49 2.94 -38.18
C ARG A 116 -26.97 2.77 -38.08
N THR A 117 -26.22 3.83 -38.42
CA THR A 117 -24.76 3.84 -38.35
C THR A 117 -24.27 3.73 -36.90
N ALA A 118 -24.88 4.50 -35.99
CA ALA A 118 -24.59 4.42 -34.55
C ALA A 118 -24.88 3.01 -34.00
N LEU A 119 -26.01 2.40 -34.35
CA LEU A 119 -26.36 1.05 -33.91
C LEU A 119 -25.33 0.02 -34.39
N ALA A 120 -24.85 0.13 -35.63
CA ALA A 120 -23.79 -0.73 -36.15
C ALA A 120 -22.47 -0.55 -35.39
N ALA A 121 -22.08 0.70 -35.09
CA ALA A 121 -20.89 1.00 -34.31
C ALA A 121 -20.97 0.42 -32.88
N TRP A 122 -22.11 0.57 -32.20
CA TRP A 122 -22.34 -0.02 -30.87
C TRP A 122 -22.32 -1.55 -30.89
N LYS A 123 -22.85 -2.20 -31.93
CA LYS A 123 -22.74 -3.66 -32.12
C LYS A 123 -21.29 -4.10 -32.28
N ALA A 124 -20.51 -3.39 -33.10
CA ALA A 124 -19.09 -3.67 -33.28
C ALA A 124 -18.30 -3.47 -31.97
N TYR A 125 -18.62 -2.42 -31.21
CA TYR A 125 -18.03 -2.15 -29.90
C TYR A 125 -18.27 -3.29 -28.90
N ARG A 126 -19.50 -3.80 -28.78
CA ARG A 126 -19.81 -4.96 -27.91
C ARG A 126 -19.04 -6.22 -28.30
N VAL A 127 -18.84 -6.45 -29.60
CA VAL A 127 -18.03 -7.58 -30.08
C VAL A 127 -16.55 -7.40 -29.68
N GLN A 128 -16.01 -6.19 -29.82
CA GLN A 128 -14.64 -5.88 -29.39
C GLN A 128 -14.47 -6.05 -27.87
N LEU A 129 -15.43 -5.58 -27.07
CA LEU A 129 -15.44 -5.79 -25.62
C LEU A 129 -15.43 -7.26 -25.23
N ASN A 130 -16.14 -8.12 -25.95
CA ASN A 130 -16.11 -9.56 -25.68
C ASN A 130 -14.78 -10.23 -26.04
N ARG A 131 -13.95 -9.58 -26.86
CA ARG A 131 -12.65 -10.11 -27.30
C ARG A 131 -11.45 -9.60 -26.49
N VAL A 132 -11.64 -8.67 -25.55
CA VAL A 132 -10.55 -8.08 -24.74
C VAL A 132 -9.77 -9.10 -23.92
N SER A 133 -10.40 -10.22 -23.53
CA SER A 133 -9.72 -11.31 -22.81
C SER A 133 -8.73 -12.09 -23.66
N GLY A 134 -8.74 -11.91 -24.99
CA GLY A 134 -7.79 -12.52 -25.93
C GLY A 134 -6.55 -11.67 -26.21
N GLN A 135 -6.38 -10.52 -25.56
CA GLN A 135 -5.21 -9.66 -25.75
C GLN A 135 -3.95 -10.27 -25.12
N THR A 136 -2.79 -10.07 -25.77
CA THR A 136 -1.49 -10.60 -25.34
C THR A 136 -1.11 -10.22 -23.91
N HIS A 137 -1.53 -9.03 -23.45
CA HIS A 137 -1.17 -8.50 -22.13
C HIS A 137 -2.27 -8.65 -21.07
N TYR A 138 -3.34 -9.38 -21.37
CA TYR A 138 -4.42 -9.63 -20.42
C TYR A 138 -3.95 -10.51 -19.23
N PRO A 139 -4.39 -10.23 -17.99
CA PRO A 139 -5.23 -9.12 -17.53
C PRO A 139 -4.45 -7.87 -17.08
N ALA A 140 -3.12 -7.89 -17.15
CA ALA A 140 -2.26 -6.86 -16.57
C ALA A 140 -2.36 -5.52 -17.29
N GLN A 141 -2.51 -5.55 -18.62
CA GLN A 141 -2.72 -4.37 -19.46
C GLN A 141 -3.78 -4.70 -20.51
N ILE A 142 -4.82 -3.86 -20.56
CA ILE A 142 -5.99 -4.08 -21.43
C ILE A 142 -6.24 -2.81 -22.24
N GLU A 143 -6.19 -2.94 -23.55
CA GLU A 143 -6.62 -1.91 -24.49
C GLU A 143 -8.14 -1.98 -24.65
N TRP A 144 -8.84 -1.09 -23.94
CA TRP A 144 -10.29 -1.01 -24.03
C TRP A 144 -10.70 -0.34 -25.34
N PRO A 145 -11.69 -0.90 -26.07
CA PRO A 145 -12.21 -0.23 -27.25
C PRO A 145 -12.82 1.13 -26.88
N VAL A 146 -12.84 2.05 -27.84
CA VAL A 146 -13.40 3.40 -27.66
C VAL A 146 -14.91 3.34 -27.83
N GLU A 147 -15.65 3.98 -26.92
CA GLU A 147 -17.11 4.08 -27.03
C GLU A 147 -17.50 4.90 -28.29
N PRO A 148 -18.48 4.44 -29.08
CA PRO A 148 -19.04 5.23 -30.18
C PRO A 148 -19.77 6.48 -29.67
N ILE A 149 -19.84 7.51 -30.50
CA ILE A 149 -20.58 8.76 -30.27
C ILE A 149 -21.99 8.65 -30.83
#